data_AF-A0A7W1SIE1-F1
#
_entry.id   AF-A0A7W1SIE1-F1
#
_cell.length_a   1.000
_cell.length_b   1.000
_cell.length_c   1.000
_cell.angle_alpha   90.00
_cell.angle_beta   90.00
_cell.angle_gamma   90.00
#
_symmetry.space_group_name_H-M   'P 1'
#
loop_
_entity.id
_entity.type
_entity.pdbx_description
1 polymer ?
#
loop_
_entity_poly.entity_id
_entity_poly.type
_entity_poly.pdbx_seq_one_letter_code
_entity_poly.pdbx_strand_id
1 'polypeptide(L)'
;ITTSTVAGDTTIAGVRAWRIDRTSTVAFTGAGSMNGQQVRLVGGSNADGLIIVSRAGRYLASEQRDSVTTNFTIPATGAQVGMTQSQITTVSLIR
;
A
#
# COMPACT_ATOMS: atom_id res chain seq x y z
N ILE A 1 -5.69 1.00 -8.68
CA ILE A 1 -5.27 2.18 -9.47
C ILE A 1 -4.11 2.82 -8.75
N THR A 2 -3.05 3.17 -9.46
CA THR A 2 -1.89 3.84 -8.89
C THR A 2 -1.55 5.04 -9.76
N THR A 3 -1.32 6.18 -9.13
CA THR A 3 -0.86 7.40 -9.81
C THR A 3 0.47 7.81 -9.23
N SER A 4 1.37 8.26 -10.10
CA SER A 4 2.72 8.69 -9.72
C SER A 4 3.00 10.02 -10.40
N THR A 5 3.49 10.99 -9.65
CA THR A 5 3.83 12.33 -10.15
C THR A 5 5.22 12.71 -9.68
N VAL A 6 6.06 13.21 -10.60
CA VAL A 6 7.33 13.83 -10.21
C VAL A 6 7.01 15.12 -9.47
N ALA A 7 7.23 15.13 -8.15
CA ALA A 7 6.97 16.27 -7.29
C ALA A 7 8.05 17.36 -7.47
N GLY A 8 9.27 16.95 -7.81
CA GLY A 8 10.37 17.87 -8.12
C GLY A 8 11.75 17.28 -7.85
N ASP A 9 12.76 18.14 -8.04
CA ASP A 9 14.13 17.84 -7.66
C ASP A 9 14.28 17.77 -6.13
N THR A 10 15.16 16.89 -5.67
CA THR A 10 15.55 16.76 -4.27
C THR A 10 17.02 16.33 -4.16
N THR A 11 17.55 16.26 -2.95
CA THR A 11 18.88 15.73 -2.68
C THR A 11 18.82 14.80 -1.48
N ILE A 12 19.36 13.59 -1.61
CA ILE A 12 19.45 12.62 -0.51
C ILE A 12 20.88 12.10 -0.40
N ALA A 13 21.46 12.15 0.81
CA ALA A 13 22.85 11.75 1.05
C ALA A 13 23.86 12.37 0.05
N GLY A 14 23.66 13.64 -0.34
CA GLY A 14 24.49 14.35 -1.32
C GLY A 14 24.23 14.02 -2.79
N VAL A 15 23.30 13.11 -3.09
CA VAL A 15 22.93 12.72 -4.46
C VAL A 15 21.71 13.51 -4.94
N ARG A 16 21.84 14.20 -6.08
CA ARG A 16 20.70 14.84 -6.76
C ARG A 16 19.72 13.78 -7.27
N ALA A 17 18.46 13.98 -6.97
CA ALA A 17 17.40 13.01 -7.18
C ALA A 17 16.10 13.70 -7.56
N TRP A 18 15.13 12.89 -7.99
CA TRP A 18 13.73 13.29 -8.10
C TRP A 18 12.93 12.65 -6.98
N ARG A 19 12.04 13.45 -6.41
CA ARG A 19 10.96 12.96 -5.56
C ARG A 19 9.76 12.65 -6.45
N ILE A 20 9.21 11.45 -6.29
CA ILE A 20 8.01 11.00 -6.98
C ILE A 20 6.98 10.73 -5.90
N ASP A 21 5.89 11.49 -5.88
CA ASP A 21 4.75 11.20 -5.02
C ASP A 21 3.88 10.14 -5.70
N ARG A 22 3.38 9.19 -4.90
CA ARG A 22 2.59 8.05 -5.36
C ARG A 22 1.34 7.92 -4.50
N THR A 23 0.19 7.81 -5.14
CA THR A 23 -1.06 7.42 -4.48
C THR A 23 -1.57 6.13 -5.11
N SER A 24 -2.16 5.25 -4.31
CA SER A 24 -2.70 3.98 -4.77
C SER A 24 -3.98 3.64 -4.05
N THR A 25 -4.97 3.22 -4.81
CA THR A 25 -6.23 2.68 -4.28
C THR A 25 -6.43 1.28 -4.84
N VAL A 26 -6.70 0.32 -3.97
CA VAL A 26 -6.99 -1.06 -4.34
C VAL A 26 -8.36 -1.43 -3.81
N ALA A 27 -9.16 -2.12 -4.62
CA ALA A 27 -10.35 -2.80 -4.15
C ALA A 27 -10.15 -4.29 -4.42
N PHE A 28 -10.53 -5.13 -3.45
CA PHE A 28 -10.39 -6.58 -3.57
C PHE A 28 -11.61 -7.29 -3.00
N THR A 29 -11.96 -8.40 -3.64
CA THR A 29 -13.00 -9.30 -3.17
C THR A 29 -12.50 -10.72 -3.30
N GLY A 30 -12.83 -11.58 -2.34
CA GLY A 30 -12.51 -12.99 -2.36
C GLY A 30 -13.64 -13.81 -1.78
N ALA A 31 -13.63 -15.10 -2.07
CA ALA A 31 -14.46 -16.08 -1.42
C ALA A 31 -13.63 -17.34 -1.18
N GLY A 32 -14.01 -18.12 -0.17
CA GLY A 32 -13.30 -19.34 0.19
C GLY A 32 -14.07 -20.13 1.23
N SER A 33 -13.43 -21.13 1.82
CA SER A 33 -14.00 -21.89 2.93
C SER A 33 -13.06 -21.91 4.13
N MET A 34 -13.63 -21.82 5.33
CA MET A 34 -12.93 -21.95 6.60
C MET A 34 -13.72 -22.89 7.49
N ASN A 35 -13.09 -23.97 7.97
CA ASN A 35 -13.75 -25.01 8.77
C ASN A 35 -15.03 -25.56 8.11
N GLY A 36 -15.03 -25.74 6.79
CA GLY A 36 -16.18 -26.24 6.01
C GLY A 36 -17.29 -25.21 5.76
N GLN A 37 -17.20 -24.00 6.32
CA GLN A 37 -18.15 -22.92 6.07
C GLN A 37 -17.65 -22.02 4.93
N GLN A 38 -18.55 -21.60 4.05
CA GLN A 38 -18.26 -20.59 3.03
C GLN A 38 -17.99 -19.25 3.69
N VAL A 39 -17.07 -18.51 3.10
CA VAL A 39 -16.57 -17.23 3.57
C VAL A 39 -16.50 -16.29 2.39
N ARG A 40 -16.90 -15.04 2.61
CA ARG A 40 -16.67 -13.94 1.68
C ARG A 40 -15.77 -12.88 2.34
N LEU A 41 -14.87 -12.34 1.54
CA LEU A 41 -13.99 -11.25 1.91
C LEU A 41 -14.21 -10.10 0.93
N VAL A 42 -14.41 -8.90 1.46
CA VAL A 42 -14.49 -7.66 0.67
C VAL A 42 -13.67 -6.61 1.37
N GLY A 43 -12.81 -5.93 0.64
CA GLY A 43 -12.00 -4.88 1.23
C GLY A 43 -11.41 -3.96 0.18
N GLY A 44 -10.61 -3.04 0.69
CA GLY A 44 -9.84 -2.13 -0.13
C GLY A 44 -8.72 -1.50 0.68
N SER A 45 -7.80 -0.87 -0.03
CA SER A 45 -6.74 -0.10 0.57
C SER A 45 -6.55 1.23 -0.12
N ASN A 46 -6.09 2.20 0.66
CA ASN A 46 -5.53 3.45 0.16
C ASN A 46 -4.11 3.57 0.69
N ALA A 47 -3.19 3.92 -0.21
CA ALA A 47 -1.81 4.13 0.15
C ALA A 47 -1.28 5.42 -0.46
N ASP A 48 -0.61 6.20 0.38
CA ASP A 48 0.16 7.38 -0.02
C ASP A 48 1.64 7.08 0.21
N GLY A 49 2.47 7.46 -0.74
CA GLY A 49 3.89 7.20 -0.64
C GLY A 49 4.73 8.15 -1.46
N LEU A 50 6.04 8.05 -1.26
CA LEU A 50 7.04 8.74 -2.04
C LEU A 50 8.11 7.74 -2.45
N ILE A 51 8.68 7.95 -3.64
CA ILE A 51 9.85 7.24 -4.14
C ILE A 51 10.89 8.30 -4.47
N ILE A 52 12.13 8.06 -4.06
CA ILE A 52 13.28 8.91 -4.41
C ILE A 52 14.16 8.13 -5.37
N VAL A 53 14.40 8.71 -6.54
CA VAL A 53 15.22 8.11 -7.61
C VAL A 53 16.31 9.11 -7.99
N SER A 54 17.56 8.65 -8.16
CA SER A 54 18.63 9.50 -8.68
C SER A 54 18.32 9.96 -10.10
N ARG A 55 18.98 11.03 -10.56
CA ARG A 55 18.90 11.46 -11.96
C ARG A 55 19.38 10.41 -12.97
N ALA A 56 20.14 9.41 -12.51
CA ALA A 56 20.57 8.26 -13.29
C ALA A 56 19.58 7.08 -13.24
N GLY A 57 18.39 7.26 -12.63
CA GLY A 57 17.36 6.23 -12.53
C GLY A 57 17.57 5.23 -11.38
N ARG A 58 18.54 5.44 -10.49
CA ARG A 58 18.78 4.52 -9.37
C ARG A 58 17.79 4.79 -8.24
N TYR A 59 17.08 3.77 -7.78
CA TYR A 59 16.27 3.86 -6.57
C TYR A 59 17.13 4.18 -5.34
N LEU A 60 16.70 5.15 -4.52
CA LEU A 60 17.46 5.62 -3.35
C LEU A 60 16.71 5.42 -2.03
N ALA A 61 15.40 5.65 -2.02
CA ALA A 61 14.57 5.51 -0.82
C ALA A 61 13.08 5.50 -1.20
N SER A 62 12.23 5.04 -0.28
CA SER A 62 10.79 5.28 -0.33
C SER A 62 10.17 5.28 1.05
N GLU A 63 9.05 5.96 1.18
CA GLU A 63 8.11 5.81 2.30
C GLU A 63 6.74 5.48 1.71
N GLN A 64 6.00 4.59 2.35
CA GLN A 64 4.60 4.34 2.04
C GLN A 64 3.80 4.20 3.32
N ARG A 65 2.64 4.84 3.35
CA ARG A 65 1.62 4.71 4.38
C ARG A 65 0.42 4.02 3.74
N ASP A 66 -0.02 2.93 4.33
CA ASP A 66 -1.12 2.13 3.81
C ASP A 66 -2.20 2.00 4.88
N SER A 67 -3.45 2.16 4.47
CA SER A 67 -4.62 1.85 5.26
C SER A 67 -5.48 0.84 4.50
N VAL A 68 -5.60 -0.36 5.06
CA VAL A 68 -6.39 -1.46 4.51
C VAL A 68 -7.61 -1.67 5.38
N THR A 69 -8.79 -1.72 4.76
CA THR A 69 -10.03 -2.11 5.43
C THR A 69 -10.55 -3.39 4.80
N THR A 70 -10.83 -4.39 5.62
CA THR A 70 -11.32 -5.70 5.18
C THR A 70 -12.54 -6.10 6.00
N ASN A 71 -13.56 -6.58 5.31
CA ASN A 71 -14.74 -7.20 5.90
C ASN A 71 -14.78 -8.68 5.52
N PHE A 72 -14.92 -9.52 6.53
CA PHE A 72 -15.08 -10.95 6.43
C PHE A 72 -16.51 -11.32 6.80
N THR A 73 -17.17 -12.13 5.98
CA THR A 73 -18.56 -12.54 6.22
C THR A 73 -18.68 -14.05 6.10
N ILE A 74 -19.36 -14.68 7.05
CA ILE A 74 -19.71 -16.10 7.04
C ILE A 74 -21.23 -16.18 6.77
N PRO A 75 -21.68 -16.41 5.52
CA PRO A 75 -23.09 -16.33 5.18
C PRO A 75 -23.97 -17.32 5.95
N ALA A 76 -23.42 -18.51 6.28
CA ALA A 76 -24.15 -19.55 6.99
C ALA A 76 -24.60 -19.15 8.41
N THR A 77 -23.87 -18.24 9.06
CA THR A 77 -24.15 -17.76 10.42
C THR A 77 -24.54 -16.29 10.46
N GLY A 78 -24.44 -15.58 9.34
CA GLY A 78 -24.57 -14.13 9.26
C GLY A 78 -23.45 -13.37 9.99
N ALA A 79 -22.42 -14.06 10.49
CA ALA A 79 -21.34 -13.43 11.24
C ALA A 79 -20.48 -12.55 10.31
N GLN A 80 -20.14 -11.35 10.80
CA GLN A 80 -19.25 -10.43 10.10
C GLN A 80 -18.13 -9.97 11.04
N VAL A 81 -16.91 -9.95 10.51
CA VAL A 81 -15.73 -9.43 11.20
C VAL A 81 -15.09 -8.37 10.31
N GLY A 82 -15.06 -7.14 10.80
CA GLY A 82 -14.32 -6.04 10.19
C GLY A 82 -12.92 -5.94 10.77
N MET A 83 -11.94 -5.63 9.93
CA MET A 83 -10.56 -5.35 10.32
C MET A 83 -10.05 -4.12 9.60
N THR A 84 -9.35 -3.25 10.31
CA THR A 84 -8.58 -2.14 9.73
C THR A 84 -7.12 -2.32 10.10
N GLN A 85 -6.25 -2.23 9.09
CA GLN A 85 -4.80 -2.28 9.26
C GLN A 85 -4.20 -0.96 8.80
N SER A 86 -3.30 -0.40 9.61
CA SER A 86 -2.49 0.76 9.23
C SER A 86 -1.02 0.36 9.26
N GLN A 87 -0.28 0.67 8.20
CA GLN A 87 1.13 0.32 8.06
C GLN A 87 1.93 1.51 7.53
N ILE A 88 3.14 1.70 8.06
CA ILE A 88 4.14 2.60 7.49
C ILE A 88 5.36 1.76 7.14
N THR A 89 5.76 1.82 5.88
CA THR A 89 6.94 1.14 5.35
C THR A 89 7.94 2.19 4.91
N THR A 90 9.18 2.10 5.41
CA THR A 90 10.29 2.96 4.98
C THR A 90 11.40 2.09 4.45
N VAL A 91 11.98 2.50 3.32
CA VAL A 91 13.15 1.85 2.72
C VAL A 91 14.19 2.94 2.49
N SER A 92 15.41 2.68 2.94
CA SER A 92 16.55 3.57 2.78
C SER A 92 17.79 2.76 2.40
N LEU A 93 18.70 3.37 1.65
CA LEU A 93 20.03 2.82 1.45
C LEU A 93 20.73 2.58 2.81
N ILE A 94 21.28 1.38 2.98
CA ILE A 94 22.16 1.05 4.11
C ILE A 94 23.51 1.72 3.84
N ARG A 95 24.07 2.38 4.86
CA ARG A 95 25.38 3.03 4.80
C ARG A 95 26.52 2.04 4.92
#